data_AF-A0A9W7I7B8-F1
#
_entry.id   AF-A0A9W7I7B8-F1
#
_cell.length_a   1.000
_cell.length_b   1.000
_cell.length_c   1.000
_cell.angle_alpha   90.00
_cell.angle_beta   90.00
_cell.angle_gamma   90.00
#
_symmetry.space_group_name_H-M   'P 1'
#
loop_
_entity.id
_entity.type
_entity.pdbx_description
1 polymer ?
#
loop_
_entity_poly.entity_id
_entity_poly.type
_entity_poly.pdbx_seq_one_letter_code
_entity_poly.pdbx_strand_id
1 'polypeptide(L)'
;MSRINQTCIVLISKNDNPTGMVHFRPISLCNVLFKIISKVLVNRFQSVLHFCVDESQSAFVSDRLITDNVLAAFEIIHSMCTKRVGKKSHFALKLDMSKAYDRVEWPFY
;
A
#
# COMPACT_ATOMS: atom_id res chain seq x y z
N MET A 1 -30.57 11.53 -11.10
CA MET A 1 -29.44 10.58 -10.95
C MET A 1 -28.06 11.24 -11.19
N SER A 2 -27.80 12.48 -10.72
CA SER A 2 -26.62 13.25 -11.18
C SER A 2 -25.45 13.36 -10.18
N ARG A 3 -25.35 12.51 -9.16
CA ARG A 3 -24.29 12.62 -8.11
C ARG A 3 -23.51 11.34 -7.80
N ILE A 4 -23.63 10.30 -8.63
CA ILE A 4 -23.00 9.00 -8.33
C ILE A 4 -21.47 9.09 -8.38
N ASN A 5 -20.92 9.87 -9.32
CA ASN A 5 -19.47 10.05 -9.50
C ASN A 5 -18.90 11.28 -8.78
N GLN A 6 -19.61 11.82 -7.78
CA GLN A 6 -19.08 12.90 -6.96
C GLN A 6 -18.29 12.33 -5.78
N THR A 7 -17.09 12.86 -5.56
CA THR A 7 -16.24 12.56 -4.40
C THR A 7 -16.06 13.81 -3.56
N CYS A 8 -16.29 13.70 -2.25
CA CYS A 8 -15.97 14.76 -1.30
C CYS A 8 -14.56 14.54 -0.76
N ILE A 9 -13.67 15.53 -0.88
CA ILE A 9 -12.32 15.44 -0.31
C ILE A 9 -12.36 16.03 1.09
N VAL A 10 -11.98 15.20 2.08
CA VAL A 10 -11.85 15.63 3.47
C VAL A 10 -10.38 15.57 3.88
N LEU A 11 -9.92 16.57 4.60
CA LEU A 11 -8.55 16.63 5.12
C LEU A 11 -8.52 16.06 6.54
N ILE A 12 -7.80 14.95 6.74
CA ILE A 12 -7.59 14.36 8.06
C ILE A 12 -6.21 14.75 8.56
N SER A 13 -6.12 15.26 9.79
CA SER A 13 -4.83 15.58 10.40
C SER A 13 -4.01 14.31 10.67
N LYS A 14 -2.70 14.37 10.42
CA LYS A 14 -1.73 13.31 10.73
C LYS A 14 -1.14 13.44 12.13
N ASN A 15 -1.23 14.61 12.76
CA ASN A 15 -0.67 14.94 14.06
C ASN A 15 -1.59 15.90 14.85
N ASP A 16 -1.34 16.08 16.15
CA ASP A 16 -2.25 16.83 17.03
C ASP A 16 -2.29 18.34 16.73
N ASN A 17 -1.18 18.90 16.23
CA ASN A 17 -1.05 20.33 15.94
C ASN A 17 -0.62 20.55 14.47
N PRO A 18 -1.54 20.44 13.50
CA PRO A 18 -1.19 20.60 12.09
C PRO A 18 -1.02 22.09 11.74
N THR A 19 0.20 22.50 11.38
CA THR A 19 0.54 23.89 11.02
C THR A 19 0.60 24.15 9.51
N GLY A 20 0.58 23.10 8.69
CA GLY A 20 0.76 23.20 7.25
C GLY A 20 0.14 22.03 6.48
N MET A 21 -0.09 22.21 5.18
CA MET A 21 -0.82 21.25 4.33
C MET A 21 -0.21 19.83 4.30
N VAL A 22 1.10 19.70 4.49
CA VAL A 22 1.79 18.39 4.51
C VAL A 22 1.34 17.52 5.69
N HIS A 23 0.87 18.14 6.76
CA HIS A 23 0.34 17.48 7.96
C HIS A 23 -1.07 16.94 7.78
N PHE A 24 -1.73 17.23 6.65
CA PHE A 24 -3.02 16.66 6.32
C PHE A 24 -2.89 15.51 5.33
N ARG A 25 -3.75 14.50 5.49
CA ARG A 25 -3.98 13.45 4.51
C ARG A 25 -5.34 13.71 3.85
N PRO A 26 -5.40 14.03 2.55
CA PRO A 26 -6.67 14.10 1.85
C PRO A 26 -7.26 12.68 1.75
N ILE A 27 -8.54 12.54 2.05
CA ILE A 27 -9.31 11.32 1.84
C ILE A 27 -10.48 11.64 0.92
N SER A 28 -10.56 10.93 -0.20
CA SER A 28 -11.67 11.00 -1.13
C SER A 28 -12.82 10.12 -0.64
N LEU A 29 -13.86 10.75 -0.10
CA LEU A 29 -15.11 10.09 0.29
C LEU A 29 -16.00 9.95 -0.94
N CYS A 30 -16.04 8.74 -1.50
CA CYS A 30 -16.92 8.36 -2.59
C CYS A 30 -18.29 7.85 -2.10
N ASN A 31 -19.27 7.85 -2.99
CA ASN A 31 -20.60 7.33 -2.74
C ASN A 31 -20.56 5.84 -2.35
N VAL A 32 -21.45 5.41 -1.44
CA VAL A 32 -21.58 4.00 -1.02
C VAL A 32 -21.82 3.07 -2.21
N LEU A 33 -22.62 3.48 -3.21
CA LEU A 33 -22.83 2.72 -4.44
C LEU A 33 -21.51 2.45 -5.17
N PHE A 34 -20.64 3.46 -5.26
CA PHE A 34 -19.32 3.30 -5.87
C PHE A 34 -18.44 2.34 -5.05
N LYS A 35 -18.50 2.40 -3.72
CA LYS A 35 -17.79 1.44 -2.84
C LYS A 35 -18.27 0.01 -3.05
N ILE A 36 -19.58 -0.20 -3.23
CA ILE A 36 -20.15 -1.53 -3.52
C ILE A 36 -19.62 -2.05 -4.85
N ILE A 37 -19.68 -1.24 -5.92
CA ILE A 37 -19.15 -1.62 -7.24
C ILE A 37 -17.67 -1.97 -7.15
N SER A 38 -16.86 -1.11 -6.52
CA SER A 38 -15.43 -1.37 -6.32
C SER A 38 -15.17 -2.64 -5.53
N LYS A 39 -15.97 -2.93 -4.49
CA LYS A 39 -15.85 -4.16 -3.70
C LYS A 39 -16.18 -5.42 -4.52
N VAL A 40 -17.19 -5.35 -5.38
CA VAL A 40 -17.51 -6.44 -6.32
C VAL A 40 -16.35 -6.71 -7.27
N LEU A 41 -15.74 -5.65 -7.81
CA LEU A 41 -14.56 -5.78 -8.68
C LEU A 41 -13.38 -6.40 -7.92
N VAL A 42 -13.04 -5.90 -6.74
CA VAL A 42 -11.94 -6.44 -5.92
C VAL A 42 -12.16 -7.92 -5.61
N ASN A 43 -13.38 -8.32 -5.23
CA ASN A 43 -13.67 -9.73 -4.93
C ASN A 43 -13.50 -10.63 -6.17
N ARG A 44 -13.78 -10.13 -7.38
CA ARG A 44 -13.48 -10.85 -8.63
C ARG A 44 -11.98 -10.92 -8.89
N PHE A 45 -11.28 -9.80 -8.76
CA PHE A 45 -9.82 -9.75 -8.95
C PHE A 45 -9.05 -10.61 -7.95
N GLN A 46 -9.56 -10.77 -6.72
CA GLN A 46 -8.94 -11.59 -5.69
C GLN A 46 -8.68 -13.03 -6.17
N SER A 47 -9.56 -13.58 -7.03
CA SER A 47 -9.41 -14.92 -7.60
C SER A 47 -8.19 -15.07 -8.52
N VAL A 48 -7.69 -13.98 -9.11
CA VAL A 48 -6.53 -14.00 -10.02
C VAL A 48 -5.31 -13.29 -9.46
N LEU A 49 -5.48 -12.56 -8.34
CA LEU A 49 -4.44 -11.72 -7.76
C LEU A 49 -3.15 -12.49 -7.45
N HIS A 50 -3.29 -13.76 -7.02
CA HIS A 50 -2.16 -14.64 -6.70
C HIS A 50 -1.26 -14.97 -7.91
N PHE A 51 -1.75 -14.84 -9.14
CA PHE A 51 -0.91 -14.97 -10.34
C PHE A 51 -0.23 -13.66 -10.73
N CYS A 52 -0.70 -12.52 -10.21
CA CYS A 52 -0.20 -11.19 -10.57
C CYS A 52 0.80 -10.62 -9.56
N VAL A 53 0.77 -11.09 -8.31
CA VAL A 53 1.62 -10.59 -7.22
C VAL A 53 2.62 -11.64 -6.78
N ASP A 54 3.85 -11.20 -6.50
CA ASP A 54 4.91 -12.07 -5.99
C ASP A 54 4.59 -12.59 -4.58
N GLU A 55 5.15 -13.73 -4.19
CA GLU A 55 5.01 -14.29 -2.85
C GLU A 55 5.55 -13.35 -1.76
N SER A 56 6.58 -12.56 -2.08
CA SER A 56 7.15 -11.57 -1.17
C SER A 56 6.23 -10.36 -0.91
N GLN A 57 5.19 -10.15 -1.72
CA GLN A 57 4.25 -9.05 -1.54
C GLN A 57 3.10 -9.44 -0.60
N SER A 58 3.29 -9.30 0.71
CA SER A 58 2.23 -9.70 1.66
C SER A 58 1.20 -8.60 1.99
N ALA A 59 1.51 -7.33 1.76
CA ALA A 59 0.59 -6.24 2.09
C ALA A 59 -0.61 -6.19 1.12
N PHE A 60 -1.80 -5.98 1.66
CA PHE A 60 -3.07 -5.83 0.92
C PHE A 60 -3.47 -7.05 0.06
N VAL A 61 -2.95 -8.24 0.38
CA VAL A 61 -3.35 -9.51 -0.22
C VAL A 61 -4.17 -10.30 0.80
N SER A 62 -5.26 -10.92 0.37
CA SER A 62 -6.05 -11.80 1.24
C SER A 62 -5.18 -12.94 1.75
N ASP A 63 -5.44 -13.39 2.98
CA ASP A 63 -4.78 -14.54 3.58
C ASP A 63 -3.27 -14.38 3.83
N ARG A 64 -2.74 -13.15 3.71
CA ARG A 64 -1.37 -12.78 4.11
C ARG A 64 -1.42 -11.80 5.29
N LEU A 65 -0.65 -12.08 6.33
CA LEU A 65 -0.62 -11.28 7.55
C LEU A 65 0.58 -10.33 7.53
N ILE A 66 0.42 -9.17 8.19
CA ILE A 66 1.52 -8.21 8.34
C ILE A 66 2.71 -8.81 9.12
N THR A 67 2.45 -9.79 9.98
CA THR A 67 3.47 -10.53 10.73
C THR A 67 4.40 -11.31 9.83
N ASP A 68 3.92 -11.81 8.69
CA ASP A 68 4.72 -12.59 7.73
C ASP A 68 5.84 -11.71 7.16
N ASN A 69 5.54 -10.46 6.85
CA ASN A 69 6.52 -9.46 6.43
C ASN A 69 7.58 -9.16 7.49
N VAL A 70 7.15 -9.02 8.75
CA VAL A 70 8.06 -8.73 9.86
C VAL A 70 9.03 -9.89 10.06
N LEU A 71 8.52 -11.13 9.99
CA LEU A 71 9.33 -12.34 10.11
C LEU A 71 10.33 -12.45 8.95
N ALA A 72 9.88 -12.29 7.70
CA ALA A 72 10.76 -12.31 6.54
C ALA A 72 11.87 -11.25 6.63
N ALA A 73 11.53 -10.01 7.02
CA ALA A 73 12.52 -8.95 7.22
C ALA A 73 13.52 -9.29 8.33
N PHE A 74 13.05 -9.88 9.44
CA PHE A 74 13.91 -10.32 10.54
C PHE A 74 14.88 -11.41 10.10
N GLU A 75 14.41 -12.42 9.36
CA GLU A 75 15.26 -13.49 8.81
C GLU A 75 16.31 -12.96 7.83
N ILE A 76 15.93 -12.03 6.95
CA ILE A 76 16.85 -11.39 6.00
C ILE A 76 17.96 -10.65 6.77
N ILE A 77 17.60 -9.81 7.74
CA ILE A 77 18.57 -9.05 8.55
C ILE A 77 19.46 -10.01 9.37
N HIS A 78 18.87 -11.05 9.95
CA HIS A 78 19.59 -12.06 10.72
C HIS A 78 20.62 -12.80 9.83
N SER A 79 20.21 -13.27 8.65
CA SER A 79 21.11 -13.92 7.68
C SER A 79 22.26 -12.99 7.26
N MET A 80 21.98 -11.71 7.04
CA MET A 80 23.02 -10.70 6.73
C MET A 80 24.00 -10.53 7.90
N CYS A 81 23.51 -10.54 9.15
CA CYS A 81 24.36 -10.43 10.34
C CYS A 81 25.23 -11.66 10.59
N THR A 82 24.70 -12.85 10.30
CA THR A 82 25.42 -14.11 10.51
C THR A 82 26.45 -14.38 9.41
N LYS A 83 26.19 -13.94 8.17
CA LYS A 83 27.08 -14.13 7.01
C LYS A 83 28.11 -13.00 6.83
N ARG A 84 28.56 -12.38 7.93
CA ARG A 84 29.55 -11.28 7.91
C ARG A 84 30.96 -11.70 7.51
N VAL A 85 31.28 -12.99 7.55
CA VAL A 85 32.61 -13.53 7.23
C VAL A 85 32.58 -14.16 5.83
N GLY A 86 33.20 -13.51 4.85
CA GLY A 86 33.29 -13.98 3.46
C GLY A 86 33.60 -12.84 2.49
N LYS A 87 33.87 -13.18 1.21
CA LYS A 87 34.16 -12.18 0.15
C LYS A 87 32.94 -11.38 -0.34
N LYS A 88 31.73 -11.68 0.14
CA LYS A 88 30.47 -11.04 -0.29
C LYS A 88 29.92 -10.16 0.83
N SER A 89 29.80 -8.86 0.57
CA SER A 89 29.12 -7.90 1.43
C SER A 89 27.62 -7.88 1.10
N HIS A 90 26.78 -7.75 2.12
CA HIS A 90 25.32 -7.63 1.98
C HIS A 90 24.89 -6.25 2.48
N PHE A 91 23.87 -5.67 1.86
CA PHE A 91 23.23 -4.43 2.34
C PHE A 91 21.71 -4.56 2.26
N ALA A 92 21.02 -3.82 3.12
CA ALA A 92 19.57 -3.69 3.09
C ALA A 92 19.19 -2.30 2.61
N LEU A 93 18.17 -2.23 1.74
CA LEU A 93 17.63 -0.99 1.21
C LEU A 93 16.16 -0.87 1.57
N LYS A 94 15.80 0.22 2.26
CA LYS A 94 14.41 0.56 2.55
C LYS A 94 13.97 1.67 1.61
N LEU A 95 12.96 1.39 0.79
CA LEU A 95 12.35 2.35 -0.12
C LEU A 95 10.95 2.70 0.38
N ASP A 96 10.57 3.97 0.29
CA ASP A 96 9.23 4.47 0.60
C ASP A 96 8.75 5.40 -0.51
N MET A 97 7.50 5.22 -0.95
CA MET A 97 6.90 6.01 -2.01
C MET A 97 6.00 7.11 -1.43
N SER A 98 6.44 8.36 -1.56
CA SER A 98 5.62 9.50 -1.16
C SER A 98 4.38 9.59 -2.04
N LYS A 99 3.18 9.63 -1.42
CA LYS A 99 1.89 9.78 -2.11
C LYS A 99 1.66 8.75 -3.22
N ALA A 100 1.92 7.46 -2.95
CA ALA A 100 1.82 6.38 -3.94
C ALA A 100 0.51 6.37 -4.74
N TYR A 101 -0.64 6.59 -4.10
CA TYR A 101 -1.94 6.61 -4.78
C TYR A 101 -2.18 7.86 -5.65
N ASP A 102 -1.53 8.99 -5.33
CA ASP A 102 -1.70 10.25 -6.08
C ASP A 102 -0.76 10.33 -7.30
N ARG A 103 0.25 9.45 -7.35
CA ARG A 103 1.31 9.45 -8.37
C ARG A 103 1.19 8.31 -9.38
N VAL A 104 0.08 7.57 -9.38
CA VAL A 104 -0.17 6.56 -10.41
C VAL A 104 -0.50 7.26 -11.72
N GLU A 105 0.36 7.09 -12.73
CA GLU A 105 0.10 7.60 -14.08
C GLU A 105 -0.90 6.69 -14.79
N TRP A 106 -1.89 7.32 -15.43
CA TRP A 106 -2.91 6.64 -16.22
C TRP A 106 -2.82 7.11 -17.67
N PRO A 107 -2.71 6.19 -18.65
CA PRO A 107 -2.56 6.57 -20.06
C PRO A 107 -3.86 7.10 -20.72
N PHE A 108 -4.91 7.31 -19.93
CA PHE A 108 -6.22 7.78 -20.40
C PHE A 108 -6.32 9.30 -20.50
N TYR A 109 -5.28 10.03 -20.08
CA TYR A 109 -5.16 11.48 -20.16
C TYR A 109 -3.88 11.89 -20.91
#